data_AF-A0A377IUL2-F1
#
_entry.id   AF-A0A377IUL2-F1
#
_cell.length_a   1.000
_cell.length_b   1.000
_cell.length_c   1.000
_cell.angle_alpha   90.00
_cell.angle_beta   90.00
_cell.angle_gamma   90.00
#
_symmetry.space_group_name_H-M   'P 1'
#
loop_
_entity.id
_entity.type
_entity.pdbx_description
1 polymer ?
#
loop_
_entity_poly.entity_id
_entity_poly.type
_entity_poly.pdbx_seq_one_letter_code
_entity_poly.pdbx_strand_id
1 'polypeptide(L)' 'MIKHPLQINSILYSSWGYDQTNINFYQVIELVGNATVVLRELAQEMAPLQKRKAVQKSNF' A
#
# COMPACT_ATOMS: atom_id res chain seq x y z
N MET A 1 -3.06 -20.52 23.23
CA MET A 1 -3.67 -19.46 22.39
C MET A 1 -2.62 -18.98 21.39
N ILE A 2 -2.94 -18.94 20.10
CA ILE A 2 -2.02 -18.43 19.07
C ILE A 2 -2.11 -16.89 19.12
N LYS A 3 -0.99 -16.22 19.38
CA LYS A 3 -0.88 -14.75 19.37
C LYS A 3 -0.39 -14.32 17.99
N HIS A 4 -1.02 -13.34 17.37
CA HIS A 4 -0.56 -12.83 16.08
C HIS A 4 0.82 -12.14 16.25
N PRO A 5 1.69 -12.16 15.22
CA PRO A 5 3.02 -11.54 15.30
C PRO A 5 3.01 -10.02 15.10
N LEU A 6 1.85 -9.39 14.81
CA LEU A 6 1.77 -7.97 14.51
C LEU A 6 2.22 -7.08 15.68
N GLN A 7 2.95 -6.02 15.32
CA GLN A 7 3.49 -5.02 16.24
C GLN A 7 3.03 -3.63 15.83
N ILE A 8 3.04 -2.69 16.78
CA ILE A 8 2.86 -1.26 16.48
C ILE A 8 3.91 -0.83 15.44
N ASN A 9 3.50 -0.01 14.48
CA ASN A 9 4.25 0.42 13.29
C ASN A 9 4.42 -0.63 12.19
N SER A 10 3.84 -1.83 12.32
CA SER A 10 3.75 -2.76 11.19
C SER A 10 2.94 -2.13 10.06
N ILE A 11 3.41 -2.30 8.82
CA ILE A 11 2.68 -1.87 7.62
C ILE A 11 1.95 -3.07 7.04
N LEU A 12 0.64 -2.90 6.85
CA LEU A 12 -0.25 -3.85 6.19
C LEU A 12 -0.71 -3.26 4.87
N TYR A 13 -1.06 -4.13 3.92
CA TYR A 13 -1.70 -3.72 2.69
C TYR A 13 -2.90 -4.61 2.41
N SER A 14 -3.91 -4.04 1.75
CA SER A 14 -5.01 -4.79 1.15
C SER A 14 -4.97 -4.57 -0.36
N SER A 15 -5.20 -5.65 -1.11
CA SER A 15 -5.33 -5.61 -2.57
C SER A 15 -6.74 -6.04 -2.95
N TRP A 16 -7.42 -5.25 -3.75
CA TRP A 16 -8.78 -5.50 -4.19
C TRP A 16 -9.00 -5.03 -5.62
N GLY A 17 -10.17 -5.37 -6.18
CA GLY A 17 -10.44 -5.23 -7.60
C GLY A 17 -10.12 -6.52 -8.35
N TYR A 18 -10.75 -6.68 -9.51
CA TYR A 18 -10.69 -7.90 -10.31
C TYR A 18 -9.26 -8.25 -10.72
N ASP A 19 -8.52 -7.24 -11.19
CA ASP A 19 -7.10 -7.37 -11.54
C ASP A 19 -6.17 -6.92 -10.40
N GLN A 20 -6.70 -6.82 -9.17
CA GLN A 20 -5.97 -6.36 -7.98
C GLN A 20 -5.26 -5.00 -8.19
N THR A 21 -5.86 -4.12 -8.98
CA THR A 21 -5.30 -2.80 -9.33
C THR A 21 -5.30 -1.83 -8.16
N ASN A 22 -6.12 -2.10 -7.13
CA ASN A 22 -6.33 -1.18 -6.04
C ASN A 22 -5.62 -1.73 -4.80
N ILE A 23 -4.63 -0.98 -4.33
CA ILE A 23 -3.87 -1.28 -3.12
C ILE A 23 -4.14 -0.15 -2.13
N ASN A 24 -4.46 -0.51 -0.88
CA ASN A 24 -4.49 0.43 0.23
C ASN A 24 -3.43 0.00 1.26
N PHE A 25 -2.76 0.98 1.85
CA PHE A 25 -1.75 0.77 2.87
C PHE A 25 -2.24 1.24 4.24
N TYR A 26 -1.87 0.50 5.28
CA TYR A 26 -2.26 0.78 6.65
C TYR A 26 -1.11 0.59 7.61
N GLN A 27 -1.03 1.43 8.63
CA GLN A 27 -0.11 1.27 9.75
C GLN A 27 -0.85 0.82 10.99
N VAL A 28 -0.31 -0.19 11.69
CA VAL A 28 -0.79 -0.57 13.02
C VAL A 28 -0.39 0.51 14.02
N ILE A 29 -1.38 1.17 14.61
CA ILE A 29 -1.16 2.21 15.64
C ILE A 29 -1.40 1.69 17.05
N GLU A 30 -2.17 0.61 17.21
CA GLU A 30 -2.50 0.04 18.52
C GLU A 30 -2.79 -1.46 18.42
N LEU A 31 -2.47 -2.20 19.49
CA LEU A 31 -2.83 -3.62 19.66
C LEU A 31 -3.92 -3.74 20.73
N VAL A 32 -5.08 -4.28 20.36
CA VAL A 32 -6.24 -4.44 21.26
C VAL A 32 -6.45 -5.91 21.54
N GLY A 33 -6.08 -6.34 22.74
CA GLY A 33 -6.16 -7.75 23.14
C GLY A 33 -5.24 -8.65 22.30
N ASN A 34 -5.72 -9.83 21.93
CA ASN A 34 -4.91 -10.85 21.24
C ASN A 34 -5.20 -11.00 19.74
N ALA A 35 -6.28 -10.41 19.24
CA ALA A 35 -6.80 -10.67 17.88
C ALA A 35 -7.29 -9.41 17.15
N THR A 36 -7.12 -8.23 17.74
CA THR A 36 -7.61 -6.98 17.17
C THR A 36 -6.50 -5.95 17.16
N VAL A 37 -6.42 -5.18 16.08
CA VAL A 37 -5.46 -4.08 15.91
C VAL A 37 -6.19 -2.86 15.37
N VAL A 38 -5.74 -1.68 15.79
CA VAL A 38 -6.24 -0.41 15.23
C VAL A 38 -5.29 0.04 14.14
N LEU A 39 -5.87 0.41 13.00
CA LEU A 39 -5.14 0.76 11.79
C LEU A 39 -5.35 2.24 11.45
N ARG A 40 -4.30 2.87 10.93
CA ARG A 40 -4.32 4.17 10.27
C ARG A 40 -4.03 4.00 8.79
N GLU A 41 -4.92 4.47 7.92
CA GLU A 41 -4.68 4.47 6.47
C GLU A 41 -3.52 5.40 6.10
N LEU A 42 -2.70 4.97 5.15
CA LEU A 42 -1.57 5.72 4.61
C LEU A 42 -1.91 6.21 3.21
N ALA A 43 -1.48 7.43 2.90
CA ALA A 43 -1.59 7.97 1.55
C ALA A 43 -0.73 7.15 0.56
N GLN A 44 -1.25 6.92 -0.64
CA GLN A 44 -0.54 6.28 -1.73
C GLN A 44 -0.51 7.22 -2.93
N GLU A 45 0.68 7.41 -3.50
CA GLU A 45 0.84 8.00 -4.82
C GLU A 45 1.18 6.90 -5.82
N MET A 46 0.27 6.66 -6.76
CA MET A 46 0.57 5.79 -7.89
C MET A 46 1.50 6.57 -8.81
N ALA A 47 2.77 6.21 -8.84
CA ALA A 47 3.71 6.81 -9.78
C ALA A 47 3.15 6.60 -11.19
N PRO A 48 2.87 7.68 -11.96
CA PRO A 48 2.48 7.51 -13.34
C PRO A 48 3.64 6.80 -14.03
N LEU A 49 3.33 5.72 -14.77
CA LEU A 49 4.29 5.08 -15.67
C LEU A 49 4.98 6.21 -16.43
N GLN A 50 6.29 6.37 -16.23
CA GLN A 50 7.06 7.42 -16.91
C GLN A 50 6.71 7.29 -18.39
N LYS A 51 5.94 8.24 -18.93
CA LYS A 51 5.72 8.33 -20.36
C LYS A 51 7.11 8.52 -20.92
N ARG A 52 7.70 7.43 -21.45
CA ARG A 52 8.98 7.47 -22.16
C ARG A 52 8.86 8.66 -23.09
N LYS A 53 9.65 9.71 -22.83
CA LYS A 53 9.58 10.95 -23.59
C LYS A 53 9.53 10.57 -25.06
N ALA A 54 8.45 10.96 -25.74
CA ALA A 54 8.34 10.81 -27.17
C ALA A 54 9.65 11.36 -27.75
N VAL A 55 10.41 10.46 -28.38
CA VAL A 55 11.65 10.83 -29.07
C VAL A 55 11.20 11.73 -30.21
N GLN A 56 11.25 13.05 -29.98
CA GLN A 56 11.25 14.04 -31.03
C GLN A 56 12.54 13.80 -31.83
N LYS A 57 12.46 12.95 -32.85
CA LYS A 57 13.36 12.99 -33.99
C LYS A 57 12.59 13.60 -35.16
N SER A 58 12.39 14.90 -35.08
CA SER A 58 12.29 15.77 -36.26
C SER A 58 13.55 16.63 -36.28
N ASN A 59 14.19 16.68 -37.44
CA ASN A 59 15.41 17.42 -37.83
C ASN A 59 16.64 16.52 -37.93
N PHE A 60 16.83 15.88 -39.10
CA PHE A 60 17.72 16.33 -40.17
C PHE A 60 17.50 15.47 -41.41
#